data_AF-A0A2G4SH41-F1
#
_entry.id   AF-A0A2G4SH41-F1
#
_cell.length_a   1.000
_cell.length_b   1.000
_cell.length_c   1.000
_cell.angle_alpha   90.00
_cell.angle_beta   90.00
_cell.angle_gamma   90.00
#
_symmetry.space_group_name_H-M   'P 1'
#
loop_
_entity.id
_entity.type
_entity.pdbx_description
1 polymer ?
#
loop_
_entity_poly.entity_id
_entity_poly.type
_entity_poly.pdbx_seq_one_letter_code
_entity_poly.pdbx_strand_id
1 'polypeptide(L)'
;MPLYANFEETHNAAEAFLAGNIFQAFDFCTQYDGWLLTHLCILFEKKGMLDKPVYANLEHGETIQMGCLEYFKIVYAACIKNECGLWKEGFIYLLSCGKIGKEAIHEHLKLLDIEDEHRLKEVAEFCVANDMKEEGLALYEKKATACFEVQDYRKAIHYYELAENQECLDKVLIKIIQDYSATGNLIDVGIRKSYDSTYYKAYNYLLIMNEHMDNLDYTAAGDKLKELVQWVNLPQFVLPIIFQEGVKLVENKECRLDADTLLMLKKIWKLLQRKEPLDPEFDTFLDTSAITLSRALDRMTE
;
A
#
# COMPACT_ATOMS: atom_id res chain seq x y z
N MET A 1 -21.69 -26.16 -18.79
CA MET A 1 -21.27 -27.51 -19.22
C MET A 1 -22.51 -28.35 -19.55
N PRO A 2 -22.62 -28.92 -20.76
CA PRO A 2 -23.69 -29.86 -21.08
C PRO A 2 -23.45 -31.21 -20.37
N LEU A 3 -24.53 -31.80 -19.85
CA LEU A 3 -24.54 -32.90 -18.88
C LEU A 3 -24.54 -34.31 -19.50
N TYR A 4 -24.15 -34.47 -20.77
CA TYR A 4 -24.08 -35.78 -21.40
C TYR A 4 -22.82 -35.90 -22.25
N ALA A 5 -21.85 -36.62 -21.73
CA ALA A 5 -20.76 -37.12 -22.53
C ALA A 5 -21.28 -38.06 -23.61
N ASN A 6 -20.74 -37.97 -24.82
CA ASN A 6 -21.05 -38.93 -25.87
C ASN A 6 -20.55 -40.32 -25.43
N PHE A 7 -21.43 -41.32 -25.49
CA PHE A 7 -21.09 -42.70 -25.13
C PHE A 7 -19.90 -43.22 -25.96
N GLU A 8 -19.83 -42.80 -27.22
CA GLU A 8 -18.76 -43.17 -28.15
C GLU A 8 -17.39 -42.63 -27.72
N GLU A 9 -17.32 -41.39 -27.24
CA GLU A 9 -16.07 -40.79 -26.74
C GLU A 9 -15.63 -41.45 -25.43
N THR A 10 -16.58 -41.92 -24.62
CA THR A 10 -16.29 -42.57 -23.34
C THR A 10 -15.70 -43.94 -23.59
N HIS A 11 -16.24 -44.64 -24.59
CA HIS A 11 -15.72 -45.90 -25.09
C HIS A 11 -14.31 -45.72 -25.67
N ASN A 12 -14.12 -44.70 -26.52
CA ASN A 12 -12.82 -44.41 -27.14
C ASN A 12 -11.74 -44.06 -26.11
N ALA A 13 -12.09 -43.30 -25.05
CA ALA A 13 -11.17 -43.01 -23.94
C ALA A 13 -10.74 -44.30 -23.21
N ALA A 14 -11.67 -45.19 -22.92
CA ALA A 14 -11.39 -46.47 -22.25
C ALA A 14 -10.52 -47.39 -23.12
N GLU A 15 -10.81 -47.48 -24.42
CA GLU A 15 -9.98 -48.23 -25.38
C GLU A 15 -8.55 -47.67 -25.44
N ALA A 16 -8.40 -46.34 -25.49
CA ALA A 16 -7.10 -45.69 -25.50
C ALA A 16 -6.30 -45.94 -24.20
N PHE A 17 -6.95 -45.92 -23.03
CA PHE A 17 -6.31 -46.29 -21.77
C PHE A 17 -5.85 -47.75 -21.75
N LEU A 18 -6.69 -48.68 -22.22
CA LEU A 18 -6.35 -50.11 -22.29
C LEU A 18 -5.22 -50.39 -23.29
N ALA A 19 -5.16 -49.62 -24.39
CA ALA A 19 -4.09 -49.70 -25.38
C ALA A 19 -2.78 -49.04 -24.93
N GLY A 20 -2.75 -48.35 -23.79
CA GLY A 20 -1.58 -47.61 -23.29
C GLY A 20 -1.35 -46.26 -23.98
N ASN A 21 -2.30 -45.79 -24.80
CA ASN A 21 -2.23 -44.51 -25.49
C ASN A 21 -2.78 -43.38 -24.61
N ILE A 22 -2.05 -43.03 -23.55
CA ILE A 22 -2.51 -42.11 -22.48
C ILE A 22 -2.88 -40.72 -23.02
N PHE A 23 -2.06 -40.14 -23.90
CA PHE A 23 -2.33 -38.80 -24.46
C PHE A 23 -3.59 -38.79 -25.33
N GLN A 24 -3.84 -39.85 -26.10
CA GLN A 24 -5.07 -39.98 -26.89
C GLN A 24 -6.29 -40.16 -25.97
N ALA A 25 -6.14 -40.87 -24.86
CA ALA A 25 -7.20 -40.99 -23.86
C ALA A 25 -7.52 -39.63 -23.21
N PHE A 26 -6.50 -38.80 -22.95
CA PHE A 26 -6.68 -37.44 -22.44
C PHE A 26 -7.39 -36.53 -23.43
N ASP A 27 -7.09 -36.61 -24.73
CA ASP A 27 -7.80 -35.86 -25.76
C ASP A 27 -9.31 -36.13 -25.72
N PHE A 28 -9.71 -37.40 -25.59
CA PHE A 28 -11.12 -37.75 -25.40
C PHE A 28 -11.67 -37.20 -24.07
N CYS A 29 -10.91 -37.28 -22.98
CA CYS A 29 -11.32 -36.77 -21.67
C CYS A 29 -11.46 -35.24 -21.58
N THR A 30 -10.87 -34.45 -22.50
CA THR A 30 -11.00 -32.97 -22.50
C THR A 30 -12.44 -32.48 -22.55
N GLN A 31 -13.35 -33.27 -23.12
CA GLN A 31 -14.76 -32.89 -23.29
C GLN A 31 -15.62 -33.11 -22.04
N TYR A 32 -15.09 -33.81 -21.02
CA TYR A 32 -15.87 -34.26 -19.87
C TYR A 32 -15.82 -33.24 -18.75
N ASP A 33 -14.64 -33.15 -18.12
CA ASP A 33 -14.48 -32.44 -16.87
C ASP A 33 -12.99 -32.15 -16.63
N GLY A 34 -12.70 -30.86 -16.43
CA GLY A 34 -11.33 -30.39 -16.21
C GLY A 34 -10.73 -30.86 -14.89
N TRP A 35 -11.57 -31.14 -13.88
CA TRP A 35 -11.11 -31.69 -12.61
C TRP A 35 -10.61 -33.12 -12.81
N LEU A 36 -11.40 -33.98 -13.46
CA LEU A 36 -11.05 -35.36 -13.75
C LEU A 36 -9.75 -35.43 -14.53
N LEU A 37 -9.64 -34.64 -15.61
CA LEU A 37 -8.45 -34.65 -16.45
C LEU A 37 -7.19 -34.21 -15.70
N THR A 38 -7.28 -33.14 -14.91
CA THR A 38 -6.17 -32.67 -14.05
C THR A 38 -5.74 -33.76 -13.07
N HIS A 39 -6.68 -34.45 -12.42
CA HIS A 39 -6.36 -35.47 -11.42
C HIS A 39 -5.85 -36.76 -12.03
N LEU A 40 -6.35 -37.16 -13.21
CA LEU A 40 -5.75 -38.24 -13.99
C LEU A 40 -4.30 -37.90 -14.31
N CYS A 41 -4.00 -36.70 -14.79
CA CYS A 41 -2.62 -36.27 -15.03
C CYS A 41 -1.76 -36.38 -13.77
N ILE A 42 -2.26 -35.98 -12.59
CA ILE A 42 -1.53 -36.14 -11.32
C ILE A 42 -1.19 -37.61 -11.04
N LEU A 43 -2.12 -38.53 -11.32
CA LEU A 43 -1.92 -39.96 -11.09
C LEU A 43 -0.91 -40.56 -12.07
N PHE A 44 -0.98 -40.19 -13.36
CA PHE A 44 -0.06 -40.68 -14.40
C PHE A 44 1.34 -40.08 -14.26
N GLU A 45 1.47 -38.82 -13.84
CA GLU A 45 2.75 -38.18 -13.52
C GLU A 45 3.47 -38.92 -12.39
N LYS A 46 2.75 -39.26 -11.31
CA LYS A 46 3.29 -40.04 -10.18
C LYS A 46 3.81 -41.42 -10.58
N LYS A 47 3.38 -41.95 -11.73
CA LYS A 47 3.83 -43.22 -12.29
C LYS A 47 4.91 -43.04 -13.36
N GLY A 48 5.36 -41.81 -13.63
CA GLY A 48 6.36 -41.51 -14.66
C GLY A 48 5.85 -41.77 -16.08
N MET A 49 4.52 -41.70 -16.29
CA MET A 49 3.88 -42.05 -17.57
C MET A 49 3.58 -40.82 -18.44
N LEU A 50 3.90 -39.61 -17.96
CA LEU A 50 3.78 -38.37 -18.71
C LEU A 50 5.18 -37.91 -19.11
N ASP A 51 5.64 -38.35 -20.28
CA ASP A 51 6.98 -38.07 -20.82
C ASP A 51 6.97 -37.01 -21.93
N LYS A 52 5.79 -36.66 -22.46
CA LYS A 52 5.65 -35.70 -23.55
C LYS A 52 5.31 -34.29 -23.02
N PRO A 53 6.05 -33.27 -23.46
CA PRO A 53 5.66 -31.89 -23.22
C PRO A 53 4.42 -31.52 -24.02
N VAL A 54 3.66 -30.55 -23.52
CA VAL A 54 2.55 -29.91 -24.21
C VAL A 54 2.99 -28.52 -24.67
N TYR A 55 2.53 -28.12 -25.85
CA TYR A 55 2.78 -26.82 -26.44
C TYR A 55 1.54 -25.94 -26.26
N ALA A 56 1.65 -24.92 -25.43
CA ALA A 56 0.58 -23.94 -25.21
C ALA A 56 0.81 -22.71 -26.08
N ASN A 57 -0.19 -22.30 -26.85
CA ASN A 57 -0.16 -21.05 -27.61
C ASN A 57 -0.58 -19.88 -26.70
N LEU A 58 0.28 -18.87 -26.61
CA LEU A 58 -0.04 -17.61 -25.96
C LEU A 58 -0.78 -16.66 -26.91
N GLU A 59 -1.43 -15.64 -26.34
CA GLU A 59 -2.22 -14.63 -27.07
C GLU A 59 -1.42 -13.86 -28.16
N HIS A 60 -0.08 -13.90 -28.11
CA HIS A 60 0.81 -13.23 -29.06
C HIS A 60 1.48 -14.18 -30.07
N GLY A 61 1.00 -15.43 -30.18
CA GLY A 61 1.53 -16.43 -31.12
C GLY A 61 2.81 -17.12 -30.66
N GLU A 62 3.30 -16.80 -29.46
CA GLU A 62 4.41 -17.51 -28.82
C GLU A 62 3.93 -18.87 -28.32
N THR A 63 4.74 -19.90 -28.56
CA THR A 63 4.45 -21.27 -28.09
C THR A 63 5.34 -21.59 -26.90
N ILE A 64 4.75 -21.82 -25.73
CA ILE A 64 5.49 -22.26 -24.54
C ILE A 64 5.42 -23.79 -24.45
N GLN A 65 6.58 -24.41 -24.28
CA GLN A 65 6.70 -25.82 -23.94
C GLN A 65 6.58 -25.97 -22.42
N MET A 66 5.62 -26.78 -21.96
CA MET A 66 5.42 -27.08 -20.53
C MET A 66 5.06 -28.54 -20.30
N GLY A 67 5.13 -29.01 -19.05
CA GLY A 67 4.68 -30.35 -18.69
C GLY A 67 3.18 -30.52 -18.91
N CYS A 68 2.75 -31.72 -19.32
CA CYS A 68 1.33 -32.04 -19.50
C CYS A 68 0.51 -31.77 -18.23
N LEU A 69 1.03 -32.15 -17.06
CA LEU A 69 0.38 -31.87 -15.79
C LEU A 69 0.27 -30.37 -15.48
N GLU A 70 1.33 -29.60 -15.74
CA GLU A 70 1.35 -28.15 -15.49
C GLU A 70 0.29 -27.44 -16.33
N TYR A 71 0.19 -27.81 -17.61
CA TYR A 71 -0.82 -27.29 -18.53
C TYR A 71 -2.23 -27.47 -17.97
N PHE A 72 -2.60 -28.71 -17.62
CA PHE A 72 -3.96 -28.99 -17.14
C PHE A 72 -4.26 -28.36 -15.78
N LYS A 73 -3.26 -28.27 -14.88
CA LYS A 73 -3.41 -27.53 -13.62
C LYS A 73 -3.71 -26.04 -13.86
N ILE A 74 -3.02 -25.40 -14.79
CA ILE A 74 -3.23 -23.97 -15.12
C ILE A 74 -4.62 -23.76 -15.71
N VAL A 75 -5.01 -24.58 -16.70
CA VAL A 75 -6.34 -24.50 -17.34
C VAL A 75 -7.45 -24.72 -16.31
N TYR A 76 -7.31 -25.74 -15.47
CA TYR A 76 -8.30 -26.03 -14.44
C TYR A 76 -8.36 -24.94 -13.37
N ALA A 77 -7.22 -24.41 -12.92
CA ALA A 77 -7.15 -23.30 -11.99
C ALA A 77 -7.87 -22.05 -12.52
N ALA A 78 -7.71 -21.73 -13.81
CA ALA A 78 -8.39 -20.62 -14.45
C ALA A 78 -9.92 -20.82 -14.44
N CYS A 79 -10.40 -22.03 -14.75
CA CYS A 79 -11.83 -22.37 -14.70
C CYS A 79 -12.40 -22.20 -13.28
N ILE A 80 -11.83 -22.84 -12.26
CA ILE A 80 -12.40 -22.77 -10.90
C ILE A 80 -12.33 -21.37 -10.28
N LYS A 81 -11.30 -20.60 -10.61
CA LYS A 81 -11.16 -19.21 -10.16
C LYS A 81 -12.22 -18.31 -10.78
N ASN A 82 -12.44 -18.43 -12.09
CA ASN A 82 -13.28 -17.48 -12.83
C ASN A 82 -14.76 -17.90 -12.89
N GLU A 83 -15.05 -19.20 -12.99
CA GLU A 83 -16.41 -19.71 -13.21
C GLU A 83 -17.08 -20.20 -11.92
N CYS A 84 -16.30 -20.68 -10.95
CA CYS A 84 -16.83 -21.23 -9.69
C CYS A 84 -16.65 -20.29 -8.48
N GLY A 85 -15.88 -19.21 -8.62
CA GLY A 85 -15.55 -18.30 -7.51
C GLY A 85 -14.60 -18.92 -6.46
N LEU A 86 -14.04 -20.09 -6.73
CA LEU A 86 -13.14 -20.85 -5.85
C LEU A 86 -11.69 -20.42 -6.09
N TRP A 87 -11.40 -19.14 -5.82
CA TRP A 87 -10.12 -18.53 -6.16
C TRP A 87 -8.95 -19.11 -5.35
N LYS A 88 -9.16 -19.48 -4.08
CA LYS A 88 -8.12 -20.05 -3.21
C LYS A 88 -7.67 -21.40 -3.74
N GLU A 89 -8.61 -22.26 -4.08
CA GLU A 89 -8.36 -23.56 -4.68
C GLU A 89 -7.64 -23.38 -6.01
N GLY A 90 -8.09 -22.44 -6.85
CA GLY A 90 -7.39 -22.03 -8.08
C GLY A 90 -5.93 -21.69 -7.84
N PHE A 91 -5.65 -20.82 -6.86
CA PHE A 91 -4.30 -20.41 -6.53
C PHE A 91 -3.45 -21.57 -5.99
N ILE A 92 -4.02 -22.50 -5.21
CA ILE A 92 -3.31 -23.71 -4.75
C ILE A 92 -2.84 -24.56 -5.93
N TYR A 93 -3.69 -24.75 -6.97
CA TYR A 93 -3.26 -25.45 -8.18
C TYR A 93 -2.12 -24.72 -8.88
N LEU A 94 -2.21 -23.39 -9.02
CA LEU A 94 -1.14 -22.59 -9.63
C LEU A 94 0.15 -22.69 -8.83
N LEU A 95 0.14 -22.50 -7.51
CA LEU A 95 1.33 -22.61 -6.66
C LEU A 95 2.05 -23.96 -6.82
N SER A 96 1.29 -25.03 -7.06
CA SER A 96 1.86 -26.36 -7.29
C SER A 96 2.60 -26.52 -8.64
N CYS A 97 2.52 -25.51 -9.53
CA CYS A 97 3.29 -25.39 -10.77
C CYS A 97 4.58 -24.55 -10.58
N GLY A 98 4.96 -24.22 -9.35
CA GLY A 98 6.19 -23.49 -9.06
C GLY A 98 6.20 -22.07 -9.65
N LYS A 99 7.26 -21.73 -10.39
CA LYS A 99 7.50 -20.36 -10.88
C LYS A 99 6.40 -19.86 -11.82
N ILE A 100 6.03 -20.66 -12.82
CA ILE A 100 4.99 -20.32 -13.81
C ILE A 100 3.65 -20.04 -13.11
N GLY A 101 3.35 -20.83 -12.08
CA GLY A 101 2.17 -20.64 -11.25
C GLY A 101 2.15 -19.33 -10.48
N LYS A 102 3.28 -18.98 -9.84
CA LYS A 102 3.44 -17.69 -9.13
C LYS A 102 3.32 -16.51 -10.10
N GLU A 103 3.88 -16.60 -11.30
CA GLU A 103 3.74 -15.58 -12.35
C GLU A 103 2.27 -15.41 -12.77
N ALA A 104 1.54 -16.52 -12.97
CA ALA A 104 0.12 -16.46 -13.29
C ALA A 104 -0.73 -15.84 -12.17
N ILE A 105 -0.40 -16.11 -10.90
CA ILE A 105 -1.02 -15.44 -9.75
C ILE A 105 -0.70 -13.95 -9.79
N HIS A 106 0.56 -13.57 -9.97
CA HIS A 106 0.99 -12.17 -10.03
C HIS A 106 0.21 -11.36 -11.08
N GLU A 107 0.04 -11.90 -12.30
CA GLU A 107 -0.78 -11.25 -13.33
C GLU A 107 -2.25 -11.10 -12.90
N HIS A 108 -2.80 -12.09 -12.20
CA HIS A 108 -4.16 -11.97 -11.68
C HIS A 108 -4.29 -10.90 -10.60
N LEU A 109 -3.30 -10.77 -9.72
CA LEU A 109 -3.30 -9.77 -8.64
C LEU A 109 -3.28 -8.34 -9.17
N LYS A 110 -2.66 -8.08 -10.33
CA LYS A 110 -2.68 -6.74 -10.96
C LYS A 110 -4.10 -6.26 -11.27
N LEU A 111 -4.97 -7.19 -11.66
CA LEU A 111 -6.36 -6.96 -12.03
C LEU A 111 -7.33 -7.02 -10.85
N LEU A 112 -6.84 -7.34 -9.64
CA LEU A 112 -7.67 -7.41 -8.45
C LEU A 112 -8.30 -6.04 -8.16
N ASP A 113 -9.61 -6.06 -7.93
CA ASP A 113 -10.33 -4.89 -7.43
C ASP A 113 -9.90 -4.60 -5.99
N ILE A 114 -9.32 -3.43 -5.81
CA ILE A 114 -8.78 -2.97 -4.52
C ILE A 114 -9.86 -2.30 -3.66
N GLU A 115 -11.08 -2.09 -4.16
CA GLU A 115 -12.18 -1.51 -3.38
C GLU A 115 -12.80 -2.48 -2.37
N ASP A 116 -12.72 -3.79 -2.64
CA ASP A 116 -13.15 -4.81 -1.69
C ASP A 116 -12.06 -5.03 -0.61
N GLU A 117 -12.19 -4.31 0.51
CA GLU A 117 -11.24 -4.38 1.63
C GLU A 117 -11.14 -5.80 2.24
N HIS A 118 -12.26 -6.55 2.25
CA HIS A 118 -12.26 -7.92 2.79
C HIS A 118 -11.45 -8.84 1.89
N ARG A 119 -11.72 -8.80 0.58
CA ARG A 119 -11.01 -9.62 -0.40
C ARG A 119 -9.54 -9.23 -0.51
N LEU A 120 -9.21 -7.94 -0.46
CA LEU A 120 -7.83 -7.44 -0.44
C LEU A 120 -7.04 -8.09 0.71
N LYS A 121 -7.58 -8.02 1.93
CA LYS A 121 -6.94 -8.59 3.12
C LYS A 121 -6.77 -10.11 2.99
N GLU A 122 -7.82 -10.81 2.58
CA GLU A 122 -7.80 -12.27 2.44
C GLU A 122 -6.77 -12.73 1.41
N VAL A 123 -6.66 -12.04 0.28
CA VAL A 123 -5.68 -12.33 -0.78
C VAL A 123 -4.26 -12.01 -0.32
N ALA A 124 -4.04 -10.87 0.33
CA ALA A 124 -2.72 -10.51 0.85
C ALA A 124 -2.23 -11.49 1.92
N GLU A 125 -3.09 -11.90 2.86
CA GLU A 125 -2.77 -12.93 3.86
C GLU A 125 -2.45 -14.28 3.20
N PHE A 126 -3.19 -14.64 2.15
CA PHE A 126 -2.89 -15.84 1.36
C PHE A 126 -1.52 -15.77 0.70
N CYS A 127 -1.15 -14.63 0.11
CA CYS A 127 0.15 -14.41 -0.52
C CYS A 127 1.30 -14.54 0.51
N VAL A 128 1.15 -13.94 1.69
CA VAL A 128 2.13 -14.06 2.79
C VAL A 128 2.29 -15.52 3.24
N ALA A 129 1.20 -16.27 3.34
CA ALA A 129 1.23 -17.68 3.76
C ALA A 129 1.87 -18.63 2.74
N ASN A 130 2.03 -18.21 1.47
CA ASN A 130 2.48 -19.06 0.36
C ASN A 130 3.78 -18.56 -0.32
N ASP A 131 4.67 -17.93 0.45
CA ASP A 131 5.96 -17.41 -0.03
C ASP A 131 5.82 -16.40 -1.21
N MET A 132 4.81 -15.54 -1.14
CA MET A 132 4.54 -14.43 -2.06
C MET A 132 4.35 -13.12 -1.28
N LYS A 133 5.20 -12.88 -0.25
CA LYS A 133 5.07 -11.73 0.65
C LYS A 133 5.11 -10.41 -0.13
N GLU A 134 6.02 -10.28 -1.09
CA GLU A 134 6.21 -9.05 -1.87
C GLU A 134 4.94 -8.69 -2.66
N GLU A 135 4.29 -9.66 -3.28
CA GLU A 135 3.03 -9.45 -3.99
C GLU A 135 1.90 -9.05 -3.04
N GLY A 136 1.85 -9.65 -1.84
CA GLY A 136 0.88 -9.27 -0.80
C GLY A 136 1.07 -7.84 -0.29
N LEU A 137 2.32 -7.41 -0.10
CA LEU A 137 2.64 -6.04 0.31
C LEU A 137 2.31 -5.03 -0.81
N ALA A 138 2.60 -5.37 -2.06
CA ALA A 138 2.30 -4.52 -3.22
C ALA A 138 0.80 -4.23 -3.38
N LEU A 139 -0.07 -5.17 -2.99
CA LEU A 139 -1.51 -4.96 -2.96
C LEU A 139 -1.91 -3.89 -1.94
N TYR A 140 -1.34 -3.94 -0.73
CA TYR A 140 -1.58 -2.91 0.28
C TYR A 140 -1.04 -1.55 -0.15
N GLU A 141 0.14 -1.51 -0.77
CA GLU A 141 0.70 -0.28 -1.33
C GLU A 141 -0.20 0.32 -2.41
N LYS A 142 -0.73 -0.50 -3.32
CA LYS A 142 -1.68 -0.05 -4.36
C LYS A 142 -2.93 0.58 -3.73
N LYS A 143 -3.48 -0.02 -2.66
CA LYS A 143 -4.64 0.55 -1.94
C LYS A 143 -4.28 1.84 -1.21
N ALA A 144 -3.11 1.87 -0.57
CA ALA A 144 -2.62 3.05 0.14
C ALA A 144 -2.45 4.26 -0.79
N THR A 145 -1.88 4.06 -1.98
CA THR A 145 -1.74 5.09 -3.00
C THR A 145 -3.10 5.61 -3.47
N ALA A 146 -4.06 4.72 -3.74
CA ALA A 146 -5.41 5.13 -4.11
C ALA A 146 -6.10 5.96 -3.00
N CYS A 147 -5.93 5.58 -1.72
CA CYS A 147 -6.42 6.36 -0.59
C CYS A 147 -5.73 7.73 -0.45
N PHE A 148 -4.43 7.79 -0.75
CA PHE A 148 -3.66 9.03 -0.73
C PHE A 148 -4.12 10.02 -1.80
N GLU A 149 -4.40 9.54 -3.03
CA GLU A 149 -4.90 10.38 -4.13
C GLU A 149 -6.26 11.02 -3.83
N VAL A 150 -7.13 10.32 -3.10
CA VAL A 150 -8.43 10.85 -2.65
C VAL A 150 -8.36 11.62 -1.32
N GLN A 151 -7.15 11.88 -0.81
CA GLN A 151 -6.87 12.59 0.45
C GLN A 151 -7.45 11.92 1.72
N ASP A 152 -7.71 10.60 1.67
CA ASP A 152 -8.03 9.83 2.87
C ASP A 152 -6.73 9.40 3.56
N TYR A 153 -6.10 10.36 4.25
CA TYR A 153 -4.80 10.17 4.89
C TYR A 153 -4.82 9.09 5.99
N ARG A 154 -5.94 8.92 6.69
CA ARG A 154 -6.07 7.90 7.75
C ARG A 154 -6.00 6.50 7.15
N LYS A 155 -6.76 6.23 6.08
CA LYS A 155 -6.68 4.93 5.40
C LYS A 155 -5.35 4.74 4.67
N ALA A 156 -4.82 5.77 4.03
CA ALA A 156 -3.54 5.71 3.34
C ALA A 156 -2.42 5.28 4.29
N ILE A 157 -2.32 5.92 5.47
CA ILE A 157 -1.37 5.52 6.51
C ILE A 157 -1.58 4.07 6.91
N HIS A 158 -2.81 3.68 7.29
CA HIS A 158 -3.10 2.31 7.71
C HIS A 158 -2.59 1.26 6.72
N TYR A 159 -2.85 1.45 5.42
CA TYR A 159 -2.41 0.51 4.40
C TYR A 159 -0.90 0.58 4.12
N TYR A 160 -0.26 1.75 4.18
CA TYR A 160 1.20 1.82 4.11
C TYR A 160 1.89 1.19 5.33
N GLU A 161 1.28 1.25 6.53
CA GLU A 161 1.77 0.53 7.70
C GLU A 161 1.72 -1.00 7.48
N LEU A 162 0.66 -1.49 6.83
CA LEU A 162 0.52 -2.91 6.46
C LEU A 162 1.47 -3.32 5.33
N ALA A 163 1.76 -2.41 4.39
CA ALA A 163 2.72 -2.61 3.32
C ALA A 163 4.19 -2.54 3.77
N GLU A 164 4.46 -2.18 5.04
CA GLU A 164 5.81 -1.96 5.57
C GLU A 164 6.62 -0.87 4.81
N ASN A 165 5.93 0.05 4.11
CA ASN A 165 6.58 1.08 3.28
C ASN A 165 6.74 2.40 4.05
N GLN A 166 7.92 2.58 4.67
CA GLN A 166 8.25 3.78 5.45
C GLN A 166 8.40 5.05 4.60
N GLU A 167 8.95 4.94 3.40
CA GLU A 167 9.15 6.10 2.52
C GLU A 167 7.82 6.73 2.11
N CYS A 168 6.83 5.90 1.79
CA CYS A 168 5.50 6.39 1.45
C CYS A 168 4.74 6.92 2.66
N LEU A 169 4.93 6.37 3.87
CA LEU A 169 4.41 6.96 5.10
C LEU A 169 4.93 8.38 5.32
N ASP A 170 6.23 8.59 5.10
CA ASP A 170 6.84 9.92 5.21
C ASP A 170 6.23 10.91 4.21
N LYS A 171 5.95 10.49 2.98
CA LYS A 171 5.26 11.33 1.98
C LYS A 171 3.86 11.75 2.44
N VAL A 172 3.09 10.84 3.04
CA VAL A 172 1.77 11.19 3.59
C VAL A 172 1.90 12.18 4.74
N LEU A 173 2.86 11.99 5.64
CA LEU A 173 3.11 12.89 6.77
C LEU A 173 3.53 14.29 6.32
N ILE A 174 4.43 14.39 5.34
CA ILE A 174 4.83 15.67 4.72
C ILE A 174 3.59 16.38 4.19
N LYS A 175 2.72 15.67 3.48
CA LYS A 175 1.51 16.24 2.90
C LYS A 175 0.52 16.74 3.96
N ILE A 176 0.32 16.00 5.04
CA ILE A 176 -0.51 16.44 6.19
C ILE A 176 0.06 17.72 6.80
N ILE A 177 1.38 17.80 6.97
CA ILE A 177 2.05 18.96 7.55
C ILE A 177 1.95 20.18 6.61
N GLN A 178 2.09 19.98 5.30
CA GLN A 178 1.84 21.02 4.29
C GLN A 178 0.41 21.54 4.34
N ASP A 179 -0.57 20.64 4.36
CA ASP A 179 -1.99 21.01 4.41
C ASP A 179 -2.33 21.71 5.73
N TYR A 180 -1.71 21.31 6.85
CA TYR A 180 -1.82 22.02 8.12
C TYR A 180 -1.23 23.43 8.03
N SER A 181 -0.06 23.61 7.42
CA SER A 181 0.51 24.94 7.21
C SER A 181 -0.42 25.83 6.39
N ALA A 182 -1.10 25.29 5.38
CA ALA A 182 -2.00 26.06 4.51
C ALA A 182 -3.36 26.39 5.17
N THR A 183 -3.92 25.45 5.91
CA THR A 183 -5.30 25.53 6.44
C THR A 183 -5.39 25.92 7.91
N GLY A 184 -4.31 25.71 8.67
CA GLY A 184 -4.29 25.83 10.13
C GLY A 184 -5.04 24.73 10.87
N ASN A 185 -5.53 23.68 10.18
CA ASN A 185 -6.24 22.55 10.78
C ASN A 185 -5.39 21.28 10.67
N LEU A 186 -4.93 20.75 11.82
CA LEU A 186 -4.18 19.51 11.84
C LEU A 186 -5.14 18.31 11.93
N ILE A 187 -4.96 17.34 11.05
CA ILE A 187 -5.79 16.12 11.04
C ILE A 187 -5.14 15.07 11.94
N ASP A 188 -5.90 14.58 12.93
CA ASP A 188 -5.52 13.39 13.70
C ASP A 188 -5.78 12.11 12.87
N VAL A 189 -4.71 11.56 12.33
CA VAL A 189 -4.73 10.33 11.54
C VAL A 189 -4.62 9.07 12.40
N GLY A 190 -4.41 9.19 13.73
CA GLY A 190 -4.48 8.07 14.66
C GLY A 190 -3.35 7.04 14.48
N ILE A 191 -2.13 7.48 14.18
CA ILE A 191 -0.97 6.61 13.97
C ILE A 191 -0.63 5.88 15.28
N ARG A 192 -0.73 4.55 15.27
CA ARG A 192 -0.59 3.74 16.50
C ARG A 192 0.82 3.22 16.74
N LYS A 193 1.61 3.06 15.69
CA LYS A 193 2.98 2.57 15.78
C LYS A 193 3.94 3.75 15.82
N SER A 194 4.88 3.73 16.75
CA SER A 194 5.95 4.72 16.77
C SER A 194 6.92 4.42 15.62
N TYR A 195 7.13 5.39 14.75
CA TYR A 195 8.12 5.31 13.67
C TYR A 195 9.35 6.14 14.03
N ASP A 196 10.54 5.63 13.74
CA ASP A 196 11.77 6.42 13.87
C ASP A 196 11.99 7.31 12.64
N SER A 197 10.99 8.13 12.35
CA SER A 197 11.01 9.11 11.27
C SER A 197 10.99 10.52 11.85
N THR A 198 11.79 11.41 11.26
CA THR A 198 11.78 12.84 11.59
C THR A 198 10.40 13.45 11.29
N TYR A 199 9.73 13.01 10.23
CA TYR A 199 8.39 13.50 9.88
C TYR A 199 7.34 13.06 10.89
N TYR A 200 7.42 11.81 11.36
CA TYR A 200 6.53 11.29 12.40
C TYR A 200 6.72 12.01 13.74
N LYS A 201 7.97 12.23 14.15
CA LYS A 201 8.28 13.02 15.35
C LYS A 201 7.71 14.43 15.23
N ALA A 202 7.92 15.12 14.11
CA ALA A 202 7.39 16.45 13.87
C ALA A 202 5.86 16.48 13.93
N TYR A 203 5.19 15.55 13.24
CA TYR A 203 3.74 15.39 13.28
C TYR A 203 3.22 15.22 14.72
N ASN A 204 3.82 14.32 15.50
CA ASN A 204 3.41 14.09 16.89
C ASN A 204 3.59 15.31 17.77
N TYR A 205 4.70 16.04 17.63
CA TYR A 205 4.89 17.29 18.38
C TYR A 205 3.81 18.31 18.05
N LEU A 206 3.48 18.47 16.78
CA LEU A 206 2.41 19.37 16.33
C LEU A 206 1.02 18.91 16.82
N LEU A 207 0.78 17.60 16.85
CA LEU A 207 -0.48 17.04 17.33
C LEU A 207 -0.69 17.34 18.81
N ILE A 208 0.30 17.00 19.66
CA ILE A 208 0.25 17.25 21.10
C ILE A 208 0.13 18.75 21.39
N MET A 209 0.85 19.59 20.64
CA MET A 209 0.74 21.05 20.78
C MET A 209 -0.67 21.56 20.45
N ASN A 210 -1.28 21.09 19.37
CA ASN A 210 -2.67 21.45 19.01
C ASN A 210 -3.66 20.96 20.07
N GLU A 211 -3.51 19.73 20.58
CA GLU A 211 -4.36 19.22 21.66
C GLU A 211 -4.30 20.12 22.91
N HIS A 212 -3.12 20.60 23.29
CA HIS A 212 -2.99 21.55 24.40
C HIS A 212 -3.66 22.90 24.09
N MET A 213 -3.50 23.42 22.87
CA MET A 213 -4.16 24.67 22.44
C MET A 213 -5.70 24.54 22.44
N ASP A 214 -6.23 23.42 21.96
CA ASP A 214 -7.67 23.13 21.95
C ASP A 214 -8.23 22.98 23.37
N ASN A 215 -7.44 22.46 24.30
CA ASN A 215 -7.77 22.36 25.72
C ASN A 215 -7.53 23.65 26.52
N LEU A 216 -7.14 24.75 25.85
CA LEU A 216 -6.81 26.05 26.47
C LEU A 216 -5.61 25.99 27.44
N ASP A 217 -4.79 24.94 27.39
CA ASP A 217 -3.55 24.83 28.16
C ASP A 217 -2.38 25.43 27.38
N TYR A 218 -2.37 26.76 27.31
CA TYR A 218 -1.36 27.49 26.56
C TYR A 218 0.05 27.39 27.16
N THR A 219 0.17 27.03 28.44
CA THR A 219 1.48 26.83 29.07
C THR A 219 2.11 25.54 28.55
N ALA A 220 1.36 24.43 28.56
CA ALA A 220 1.84 23.16 28.02
C ALA A 220 2.11 23.23 26.50
N ALA A 221 1.27 23.96 25.75
CA ALA A 221 1.52 24.22 24.33
C ALA A 221 2.83 25.02 24.12
N GLY A 222 3.11 26.02 24.96
CA GLY A 222 4.36 26.79 24.96
C GLY A 222 5.59 25.94 25.26
N ASP A 223 5.51 25.02 26.23
CA ASP A 223 6.58 24.07 26.53
C ASP A 223 6.86 23.13 25.33
N LYS A 224 5.81 22.67 24.63
CA LYS A 224 5.97 21.88 23.41
C LYS A 224 6.57 22.66 22.25
N LEU A 225 6.19 23.92 22.07
CA LEU A 225 6.83 24.80 21.09
C LEU A 225 8.33 24.94 21.39
N LYS A 226 8.69 25.12 22.67
CA LYS A 226 10.08 25.24 23.10
C LYS A 226 10.88 23.97 22.80
N GLU A 227 10.34 22.79 23.14
CA GLU A 227 10.95 21.50 22.80
C GLU A 227 11.20 21.40 21.28
N LEU A 228 10.21 21.79 20.48
CA LEU A 228 10.26 21.70 19.02
C LEU A 228 11.30 22.67 18.43
N VAL A 229 11.36 23.91 18.93
CA VAL A 229 12.36 24.92 18.49
C VAL A 229 13.79 24.56 18.89
N GLN A 230 13.96 23.81 19.98
CA GLN A 230 15.26 23.31 20.45
C GLN A 230 15.70 22.02 19.76
N TRP A 231 14.88 21.47 18.87
CA TRP A 231 15.20 20.24 18.17
C TRP A 231 16.45 20.40 17.28
N VAL A 232 17.47 19.59 17.59
CA VAL A 232 18.67 19.47 16.77
C VAL A 232 18.32 19.00 15.36
N ASN A 233 18.71 19.79 14.36
CA ASN A 233 18.35 19.59 12.94
C ASN A 233 16.85 19.71 12.64
N LEU A 234 16.23 20.74 13.21
CA LEU A 234 14.85 21.10 12.92
C LEU A 234 14.58 21.16 11.40
N PRO A 235 13.64 20.36 10.88
CA PRO A 235 13.40 20.33 9.45
C PRO A 235 12.80 21.64 8.93
N GLN A 236 13.25 22.08 7.76
CA GLN A 236 12.84 23.37 7.19
C GLN A 236 11.33 23.46 6.92
N PHE A 237 10.71 22.35 6.55
CA PHE A 237 9.27 22.30 6.26
C PHE A 237 8.37 22.60 7.47
N VAL A 238 8.88 22.44 8.71
CA VAL A 238 8.11 22.72 9.93
C VAL A 238 8.19 24.20 10.33
N LEU A 239 9.17 24.94 9.81
CA LEU A 239 9.44 26.34 10.19
C LEU A 239 8.24 27.29 10.04
N PRO A 240 7.46 27.25 8.94
CA PRO A 240 6.29 28.12 8.80
C PRO A 240 5.25 27.89 9.90
N ILE A 241 5.04 26.61 10.26
CA ILE A 241 4.05 26.19 11.26
C ILE A 241 4.47 26.62 12.66
N ILE A 242 5.75 26.40 13.02
CA ILE A 242 6.31 26.83 14.31
C ILE A 242 6.14 28.32 14.49
N PHE A 243 6.38 29.08 13.42
CA PHE A 243 6.21 30.51 13.45
C PHE A 243 4.75 30.91 13.63
N GLN A 244 3.84 30.34 12.85
CA GLN A 244 2.40 30.61 12.94
C GLN A 244 1.83 30.29 14.32
N GLU A 245 2.06 29.08 14.83
CA GLU A 245 1.56 28.64 16.13
C GLU A 245 2.27 29.37 17.29
N GLY A 246 3.58 29.60 17.15
CA GLY A 246 4.34 30.37 18.13
C GLY A 246 3.83 31.79 18.31
N VAL A 247 3.29 32.40 17.25
CA VAL A 247 2.70 33.73 17.35
C VAL A 247 1.36 33.72 18.04
N LYS A 248 0.49 32.73 17.75
CA LYS A 248 -0.77 32.58 18.47
C LYS A 248 -0.53 32.46 19.98
N LEU A 249 0.51 31.72 20.36
CA LEU A 249 0.92 31.56 21.76
C LEU A 249 1.49 32.86 22.36
N VAL A 250 2.30 33.59 21.59
CA VAL A 250 2.83 34.92 21.97
C VAL A 250 1.72 35.93 22.24
N GLU A 251 0.67 35.96 21.41
CA GLU A 251 -0.44 36.90 21.57
C GLU A 251 -1.29 36.59 22.81
N ASN A 252 -1.20 35.35 23.31
CA ASN A 252 -1.93 34.92 24.49
C ASN A 252 -1.19 35.34 25.78
N LYS A 253 -1.86 36.18 26.59
CA LYS A 253 -1.31 36.71 27.85
C LYS A 253 -1.03 35.63 28.91
N GLU A 254 -1.64 34.45 28.79
CA GLU A 254 -1.48 33.34 29.72
C GLU A 254 -0.22 32.52 29.43
N CYS A 255 0.29 32.55 28.19
CA CYS A 255 1.52 31.87 27.81
C CYS A 255 2.72 32.80 27.95
N ARG A 256 3.66 32.44 28.83
CA ARG A 256 4.94 33.15 28.98
C ARG A 256 6.06 32.34 28.34
N LEU A 257 6.38 32.66 27.09
CA LEU A 257 7.55 32.12 26.42
C LEU A 257 8.82 32.81 26.93
N ASP A 258 9.91 32.06 27.08
CA ASP A 258 11.20 32.61 27.49
C ASP A 258 11.87 33.41 26.37
N ALA A 259 12.86 34.24 26.75
CA ALA A 259 13.58 35.10 25.82
C ALA A 259 14.31 34.32 24.72
N ASP A 260 14.78 33.11 25.02
CA ASP A 260 15.48 32.25 24.05
C ASP A 260 14.52 31.75 22.97
N THR A 261 13.32 31.33 23.34
CA THR A 261 12.26 30.88 22.42
C THR A 261 11.80 32.03 21.53
N LEU A 262 11.58 33.22 22.11
CA LEU A 262 11.22 34.43 21.34
C LEU A 262 12.33 34.83 20.35
N LEU A 263 13.60 34.75 20.77
CA LEU A 263 14.74 35.03 19.90
C LEU A 263 14.82 34.03 18.75
N MET A 264 14.53 32.75 19.00
CA MET A 264 14.50 31.73 17.97
C MET A 264 13.34 31.94 16.98
N LEU A 265 12.13 32.27 17.44
CA LEU A 265 11.02 32.65 16.55
C LEU A 265 11.40 33.83 15.65
N LYS A 266 12.09 34.84 16.19
CA LYS A 266 12.61 35.98 15.41
C LYS A 266 13.67 35.56 14.38
N LYS A 267 14.51 34.56 14.67
CA LYS A 267 15.46 34.00 13.69
C LYS A 267 14.75 33.23 12.58
N ILE A 268 13.78 32.39 12.93
CA ILE A 268 12.94 31.64 11.98
C ILE A 268 12.24 32.62 11.03
N TRP A 269 11.65 33.69 11.56
CA TRP A 269 11.05 34.75 10.75
C TRP A 269 12.01 35.34 9.71
N LYS A 270 13.22 35.70 10.13
CA LYS A 270 14.25 36.24 9.23
C LYS A 270 14.67 35.25 8.15
N LEU A 271 14.69 33.95 8.45
CA LEU A 271 14.97 32.91 7.46
C LEU A 271 13.85 32.82 6.43
N LEU A 272 12.59 32.78 6.88
CA LEU A 272 11.42 32.78 6.00
C LEU A 272 11.38 34.03 5.09
N GLN A 273 11.74 35.21 5.61
CA GLN A 273 11.79 36.44 4.82
C GLN A 273 12.83 36.46 3.70
N ARG A 274 13.92 35.68 3.81
CA ARG A 274 15.01 35.73 2.83
C ARG A 274 14.67 35.11 1.49
N LYS A 275 13.52 34.41 1.35
CA LYS A 275 13.18 33.60 0.17
C LYS A 275 14.37 32.79 -0.34
N GLU A 276 15.23 32.31 0.57
CA GLU A 276 16.10 31.20 0.22
C GLU A 276 15.16 30.06 -0.17
N PRO A 277 15.44 29.32 -1.25
CA PRO A 277 14.55 28.27 -1.70
C PRO A 277 14.40 27.28 -0.55
N LEU A 278 13.26 27.36 0.13
CA LEU A 278 12.70 26.21 0.81
C LEU A 278 12.52 25.16 -0.29
N ASP A 279 12.62 23.88 0.07
CA ASP A 279 12.37 22.77 -0.85
C ASP A 279 11.24 23.13 -1.84
N PRO A 280 11.38 22.94 -3.17
CA PRO A 280 10.45 23.44 -4.19
C PRO A 280 8.96 23.09 -3.98
N GLU A 281 8.63 22.22 -3.03
CA GLU A 281 7.28 21.91 -2.57
C GLU A 281 6.65 22.95 -1.61
N PHE A 282 7.36 24.00 -1.18
CA PHE A 282 6.93 24.92 -0.09
C PHE A 282 6.80 26.40 -0.46
N ASP A 283 6.80 26.75 -1.75
CA ASP A 283 7.00 28.14 -2.21
C ASP A 283 5.75 29.07 -2.14
N THR A 284 4.66 28.66 -1.49
CA THR A 284 3.42 29.45 -1.41
C THR A 284 2.94 29.67 0.02
N PHE A 285 3.51 30.63 0.76
CA PHE A 285 2.96 30.95 2.08
C PHE A 285 3.16 32.38 2.64
N LEU A 286 4.03 33.23 2.08
CA LEU A 286 4.58 34.35 2.86
C LEU A 286 3.87 35.72 2.81
N ASP A 287 2.70 35.89 2.21
CA ASP A 287 2.18 37.25 1.92
C ASP A 287 1.17 37.82 2.93
N THR A 288 0.39 37.02 3.66
CA THR A 288 -0.70 37.55 4.54
C THR A 288 -0.35 37.57 6.03
N SER A 289 0.41 36.58 6.51
CA SER A 289 0.81 36.45 7.91
C SER A 289 1.84 37.52 8.31
N ALA A 290 2.72 37.93 7.39
CA ALA A 290 3.86 38.81 7.59
C ALA A 290 3.57 40.18 8.27
N ILE A 291 2.43 40.80 7.94
CA ILE A 291 2.11 42.18 8.33
C ILE A 291 1.55 42.25 9.74
N THR A 292 0.71 41.29 10.13
CA THR A 292 0.19 41.16 11.50
C THR A 292 1.34 40.81 12.46
N LEU A 293 2.32 40.03 11.95
CA LEU A 293 3.42 39.44 12.69
C LEU A 293 4.58 40.38 13.05
N SER A 294 4.97 41.29 12.16
CA SER A 294 5.96 42.34 12.48
C SER A 294 5.48 43.18 13.68
N ARG A 295 4.18 43.49 13.75
CA ARG A 295 3.61 44.32 14.80
C ARG A 295 3.52 43.61 16.16
N ALA A 296 3.34 42.29 16.19
CA ALA A 296 3.36 41.52 17.43
C ALA A 296 4.78 41.41 18.00
N LEU A 297 5.77 41.12 17.16
CA LEU A 297 7.18 41.02 17.54
C LEU A 297 7.78 42.36 17.99
N ASP A 298 7.44 43.47 17.32
CA ASP A 298 7.92 44.81 17.69
C ASP A 298 7.37 45.26 19.05
N ARG A 299 6.13 44.85 19.40
CA ARG A 299 5.49 45.16 20.71
C ARG A 299 6.01 44.34 21.88
N MET A 300 6.74 43.25 21.63
CA MET A 300 7.29 42.38 22.68
C MET A 300 8.76 42.67 23.00
N THR A 301 9.46 43.40 22.13
CA THR A 301 10.87 43.78 22.34
C THR A 301 11.05 45.17 22.97
N GLU A 302 9.96 45.86 23.30
CA GLU A 302 9.92 47.06 24.16
C GLU A 302 9.58 46.68 25.60
#